data_AF-A0A433SKN4-F1
#
_entry.id   AF-A0A433SKN4-F1
#
_cell.length_a   1.000
_cell.length_b   1.000
_cell.length_c   1.000
_cell.angle_alpha   90.00
_cell.angle_beta   90.00
_cell.angle_gamma   90.00
#
_symmetry.space_group_name_H-M   'P 1'
#
loop_
_entity.id
_entity.type
_entity.pdbx_description
1 polymer ?
#
loop_
_entity_poly.entity_id
_entity_poly.type
_entity_poly.pdbx_seq_one_letter_code
_entity_poly.pdbx_strand_id
1 'polypeptide(L)'
;MAEKRQGNDKTDLQCEARRWATTRSNELLTLLGLEDLNLILKERRLRWYGHVERSSGAIKTALDIQVTGSRGKGIPRMTWKQVTERDRKDWKLSTTDPHDRNTWRSGVRSAMRAASQLPGRGSTDVDVAPVPAR
;
A
#
# COMPACT_ATOMS: atom_id res chain seq x y z
N MET A 1 16.22 -33.65 -42.38
CA MET A 1 15.26 -34.20 -41.41
C MET A 1 15.35 -33.33 -40.17
N ALA A 2 14.43 -32.36 -40.03
CA ALA A 2 14.45 -31.45 -38.88
C ALA A 2 13.85 -32.17 -37.67
N GLU A 3 14.67 -32.32 -36.64
CA GLU A 3 14.34 -32.96 -35.37
C GLU A 3 13.27 -32.12 -34.64
N LYS A 4 12.05 -32.67 -34.58
CA LYS A 4 10.99 -32.10 -33.74
C LYS A 4 11.40 -32.28 -32.28
N ARG A 5 11.89 -31.21 -31.66
CA ARG A 5 11.98 -31.10 -30.21
C ARG A 5 10.55 -31.05 -29.67
N GLN A 6 10.02 -32.21 -29.29
CA GLN A 6 8.83 -32.28 -28.46
C GLN A 6 9.25 -31.86 -27.04
N GLY A 7 9.16 -30.56 -26.75
CA GLY A 7 9.28 -30.07 -25.39
C GLY A 7 8.18 -30.70 -24.55
N ASN A 8 8.54 -31.31 -23.41
CA ASN A 8 7.58 -31.97 -22.55
C ASN A 8 6.75 -30.88 -21.86
N ASP A 9 5.45 -30.76 -22.19
CA ASP A 9 4.55 -29.71 -21.69
C ASP A 9 4.61 -29.53 -20.16
N LYS A 10 4.87 -30.62 -19.44
CA LYS A 10 5.00 -30.63 -17.98
C LYS A 10 6.24 -29.91 -17.47
N THR A 11 7.35 -29.97 -18.20
CA THR A 11 8.60 -29.26 -17.86
C THR A 11 8.49 -27.77 -18.13
N ASP A 12 7.77 -27.37 -19.19
CA ASP A 12 7.54 -25.95 -19.50
C ASP A 12 6.62 -25.29 -18.47
N LEU A 13 5.53 -25.96 -18.07
CA LEU A 13 4.66 -25.50 -16.99
C LEU A 13 5.41 -25.36 -15.66
N GLN A 14 6.34 -26.27 -15.35
CA GLN A 14 7.13 -26.21 -14.12
C GLN A 14 8.18 -25.09 -14.14
N CYS A 15 8.80 -24.83 -15.30
CA CYS A 15 9.69 -23.69 -15.50
C CYS A 15 8.94 -22.36 -15.35
N GLU A 16 7.75 -22.25 -15.96
CA GLU A 16 6.91 -21.07 -15.87
C GLU A 16 6.40 -20.84 -14.45
N ALA A 17 6.11 -21.93 -13.72
CA ALA A 17 5.73 -21.86 -12.33
C ALA A 17 6.84 -21.28 -11.43
N ARG A 18 8.08 -21.71 -11.68
CA ARG A 18 9.26 -21.23 -10.96
C ARG A 18 9.59 -19.77 -11.27
N ARG A 19 9.29 -19.31 -12.50
CA ARG A 19 9.49 -17.90 -12.91
C ARG A 19 8.61 -16.97 -12.09
N TRP A 20 7.30 -17.20 -12.01
CA TRP A 20 6.41 -16.32 -11.24
C TRP A 20 6.67 -16.36 -9.72
N ALA A 21 7.15 -17.48 -9.19
CA ALA A 21 7.45 -17.63 -7.77
C ALA A 21 8.63 -16.75 -7.30
N THR A 22 9.47 -16.29 -8.24
CA THR A 22 10.64 -15.44 -7.95
C THR A 22 10.42 -13.98 -8.35
N THR A 23 9.36 -13.70 -9.14
CA THR A 23 9.03 -12.35 -9.59
C THR A 23 8.58 -11.48 -8.42
N ARG A 24 9.06 -10.23 -8.38
CA ARG A 24 8.67 -9.27 -7.34
C ARG A 24 7.20 -8.88 -7.49
N SER A 25 6.51 -8.62 -6.38
CA SER A 25 5.07 -8.33 -6.39
C SER A 25 4.71 -7.14 -7.29
N ASN A 26 5.54 -6.08 -7.33
CA ASN A 26 5.31 -4.91 -8.19
C ASN A 26 5.40 -5.24 -9.70
N GLU A 27 6.29 -6.15 -10.08
CA GLU A 27 6.44 -6.62 -11.45
C GLU A 27 5.22 -7.47 -11.85
N LEU A 28 4.76 -8.37 -10.97
CA LEU A 28 3.55 -9.16 -11.20
C LEU A 28 2.31 -8.27 -11.35
N LEU A 29 2.14 -7.28 -10.48
CA LEU A 29 1.03 -6.33 -10.56
C LEU A 29 1.05 -5.55 -11.87
N THR A 30 2.23 -5.13 -12.34
CA THR A 30 2.39 -4.44 -13.62
C THR A 30 2.02 -5.34 -14.81
N LEU A 31 2.49 -6.60 -14.80
CA LEU A 31 2.18 -7.58 -15.84
C LEU A 31 0.69 -7.90 -15.90
N LEU A 32 0.01 -7.93 -14.76
CA LEU A 32 -1.43 -8.18 -14.65
C LEU A 32 -2.30 -6.93 -14.83
N GLY A 33 -1.69 -5.73 -14.94
CA GLY A 33 -2.41 -4.46 -15.02
C GLY A 33 -3.21 -4.13 -13.75
N LEU A 34 -2.77 -4.59 -12.59
CA LEU A 34 -3.42 -4.38 -11.29
C LEU A 34 -2.71 -3.30 -10.47
N GLU A 35 -3.45 -2.50 -9.70
CA GLU A 35 -2.84 -1.60 -8.73
C GLU A 35 -2.33 -2.34 -7.47
N ASP A 36 -1.26 -1.81 -6.88
CA ASP A 36 -0.78 -2.25 -5.57
C ASP A 36 -1.86 -2.03 -4.50
N LEU A 37 -2.17 -3.09 -3.77
CA LEU A 37 -3.10 -3.08 -2.64
C LEU A 37 -2.76 -2.00 -1.63
N ASN A 38 -1.48 -1.70 -1.40
CA ASN A 38 -1.05 -0.63 -0.51
C ASN A 38 -1.55 0.74 -0.97
N LEU A 39 -1.57 1.01 -2.28
CA LEU A 39 -2.09 2.24 -2.85
C LEU A 39 -3.61 2.32 -2.66
N ILE A 40 -4.33 1.23 -2.91
CA ILE A 40 -5.78 1.14 -2.72
C ILE A 40 -6.15 1.37 -1.25
N LEU A 41 -5.45 0.72 -0.32
CA LEU A 41 -5.70 0.87 1.11
C LEU A 41 -5.38 2.28 1.60
N LYS A 42 -4.29 2.88 1.10
CA LYS A 42 -3.91 4.26 1.40
C LYS A 42 -4.97 5.25 0.89
N GLU A 43 -5.47 5.07 -0.34
CA GLU A 43 -6.55 5.88 -0.89
C GLU A 43 -7.81 5.83 -0.03
N ARG A 44 -8.29 4.60 0.28
CA ARG A 44 -9.50 4.39 1.10
C ARG A 44 -9.36 5.04 2.47
N ARG A 45 -8.19 4.89 3.10
CA ARG A 45 -7.89 5.47 4.41
C ARG A 45 -7.91 6.99 4.38
N LEU A 46 -7.34 7.62 3.35
CA LEU A 46 -7.38 9.08 3.17
C LEU A 46 -8.77 9.62 2.80
N ARG A 47 -9.55 8.86 2.02
CA ARG A 47 -10.97 9.19 1.77
C ARG A 47 -11.78 9.18 3.06
N TRP A 48 -11.57 8.18 3.91
CA TRP A 48 -12.20 8.10 5.22
C TRP A 48 -11.72 9.20 6.16
N TYR A 49 -10.43 9.54 6.14
CA TYR A 49 -9.90 10.68 6.91
C TYR A 49 -10.62 11.99 6.60
N GLY A 50 -10.81 12.33 5.32
CA GLY A 50 -11.61 13.50 4.96
C GLY A 50 -13.07 13.41 5.44
N HIS A 51 -13.65 12.21 5.51
CA HIS A 51 -14.96 12.04 6.14
C HIS A 51 -14.90 12.35 7.64
N VAL A 52 -13.95 11.76 8.38
CA VAL A 52 -13.77 12.02 9.82
C VAL A 52 -13.55 13.50 10.11
N GLU A 53 -12.76 14.21 9.30
CA GLU A 53 -12.51 15.65 9.45
C GLU A 53 -13.75 16.53 9.25
N ARG A 54 -14.71 16.10 8.43
CA ARG A 54 -15.99 16.81 8.19
C ARG A 54 -17.12 16.33 9.10
N SER A 55 -16.94 15.20 9.77
CA SER A 55 -17.92 14.64 10.67
C SER A 55 -17.90 15.36 12.02
N SER A 56 -19.01 15.29 12.73
CA SER A 56 -19.18 15.79 14.09
C SER A 56 -19.56 14.65 15.04
N GLY A 57 -19.60 14.94 16.35
CA GLY A 57 -20.00 13.98 17.36
C GLY A 57 -19.01 12.82 17.51
N ALA A 58 -19.55 11.62 17.75
CA ALA A 58 -18.77 10.45 18.17
C ALA A 58 -17.63 10.07 17.21
N ILE A 59 -17.79 10.23 15.90
CA ILE A 59 -16.76 9.88 14.91
C ILE A 59 -15.53 10.79 15.07
N LYS A 60 -15.73 12.10 15.22
CA LYS A 60 -14.64 13.06 15.41
C LYS A 60 -14.02 12.88 16.78
N THR A 61 -14.84 12.73 17.83
CA THR A 61 -14.37 12.49 19.19
C THR A 61 -13.48 11.25 19.28
N ALA A 62 -13.89 10.13 18.67
CA ALA A 62 -13.13 8.88 18.69
C ALA A 62 -11.72 9.00 18.08
N LEU A 63 -11.50 9.93 17.14
CA LEU A 63 -10.17 10.20 16.58
C LEU A 63 -9.20 10.80 17.60
N ASP A 64 -9.72 11.61 18.54
CA ASP A 64 -8.91 12.38 19.48
C ASP A 64 -8.76 11.70 20.85
N ILE A 65 -9.53 10.65 21.13
CA ILE A 65 -9.40 9.85 22.35
C ILE A 65 -7.97 9.31 22.48
N GLN A 66 -7.31 9.67 23.58
CA GLN A 66 -6.04 9.08 24.00
C GLN A 66 -6.33 7.96 25.00
N VAL A 67 -6.06 6.71 24.60
CA VAL A 67 -6.15 5.56 25.50
C VAL A 67 -4.82 5.43 26.24
N THR A 68 -4.86 5.60 27.56
CA THR A 68 -3.69 5.43 28.43
C THR A 68 -3.35 3.94 28.59
N GLY A 69 -2.09 3.58 28.38
CA GLY A 69 -1.60 2.20 28.58
C GLY A 69 -0.38 1.86 27.71
N SER A 70 0.31 0.77 28.07
CA SER A 70 1.40 0.24 27.25
C SER A 70 0.84 -0.66 26.15
N ARG A 71 1.38 -0.52 24.93
CA ARG A 71 1.00 -1.39 23.81
C ARG A 71 1.70 -2.75 23.95
N GLY A 72 0.90 -3.80 24.08
CA GLY A 72 1.40 -5.18 24.13
C GLY A 72 2.03 -5.65 22.80
N LYS A 73 2.69 -6.81 22.84
CA LYS A 73 3.24 -7.47 21.66
C LYS A 73 2.13 -7.87 20.69
N GLY A 74 2.38 -7.74 19.39
CA GLY A 74 1.41 -8.09 18.33
C GLY A 74 0.45 -6.96 17.94
N ILE A 75 0.37 -5.87 18.71
CA ILE A 75 -0.43 -4.70 18.35
C ILE A 75 0.38 -3.78 17.41
N PRO A 76 -0.23 -3.24 16.33
CA PRO A 76 0.42 -2.26 15.48
C PRO A 76 0.99 -1.08 16.29
N ARG A 77 2.25 -0.73 16.03
CA ARG A 77 2.95 0.35 16.76
C ARG A 77 2.38 1.73 16.48
N MET A 78 1.84 1.94 15.28
CA MET A 78 1.28 3.22 14.85
C MET A 78 -0.23 3.24 15.08
N THR A 79 -0.74 4.35 15.61
CA THR A 79 -2.17 4.61 15.67
C THR A 79 -2.73 4.92 14.29
N TRP A 80 -4.04 4.76 14.11
CA TRP A 80 -4.69 5.15 12.85
C TRP A 80 -4.39 6.62 12.48
N LYS A 81 -4.42 7.54 13.45
CA LYS A 81 -4.06 8.96 13.29
C LYS A 81 -2.63 9.17 12.78
N GLN A 82 -1.67 8.39 13.30
CA GLN A 82 -0.28 8.44 12.83
C GLN A 82 -0.12 7.86 11.42
N VAL A 83 -0.86 6.79 11.10
CA VAL A 83 -0.83 6.19 9.77
C VAL A 83 -1.41 7.17 8.74
N THR A 84 -2.57 7.79 9.00
CA THR A 84 -3.17 8.78 8.09
C THR A 84 -2.28 10.00 7.91
N GLU A 85 -1.64 10.51 8.97
CA GLU A 85 -0.73 11.64 8.86
C GLU A 85 0.50 11.31 8.01
N ARG A 86 1.07 10.11 8.18
CA ARG A 86 2.14 9.62 7.30
C ARG A 86 1.68 9.54 5.85
N ASP A 87 0.50 8.98 5.60
CA ASP A 87 -0.02 8.88 4.23
C ASP A 87 -0.24 10.24 3.58
N ARG A 88 -0.75 11.22 4.34
CA ARG A 88 -0.91 12.60 3.87
C ARG A 88 0.42 13.18 3.46
N LYS A 89 1.46 12.98 4.27
CA LYS A 89 2.82 13.44 3.96
C LYS A 89 3.37 12.73 2.73
N ASP A 90 3.24 11.40 2.65
CA ASP A 90 3.71 10.59 1.53
C ASP A 90 3.06 11.02 0.20
N TRP A 91 1.78 11.38 0.24
CA TRP A 91 1.01 11.81 -0.93
C TRP A 91 0.99 13.34 -1.13
N LYS A 92 1.80 14.08 -0.36
CA LYS A 92 1.92 15.55 -0.45
C LYS A 92 0.58 16.28 -0.28
N LEU A 93 -0.31 15.74 0.57
CA LEU A 93 -1.63 16.30 0.91
C LEU A 93 -1.63 17.07 2.23
N SER A 94 -0.45 17.39 2.79
CA SER A 94 -0.34 18.13 4.05
C SER A 94 -0.95 19.54 3.96
N THR A 95 -0.92 20.18 2.78
CA THR A 95 -1.49 21.51 2.53
C THR A 95 -2.93 21.46 2.00
N THR A 96 -3.42 20.28 1.59
CA THR A 96 -4.79 20.13 1.11
C THR A 96 -5.75 20.10 2.30
N ASP A 97 -6.70 21.03 2.32
CA ASP A 97 -7.73 21.09 3.35
C ASP A 97 -8.68 19.88 3.23
N PRO A 98 -8.81 19.04 4.26
CA PRO A 98 -9.79 17.95 4.28
C PRO A 98 -11.23 18.43 4.41
N HIS A 99 -11.47 19.66 4.87
CA HIS A 99 -12.82 20.19 5.09
C HIS A 99 -13.52 20.53 3.77
N ASP A 100 -12.80 21.08 2.78
CA ASP A 100 -13.30 21.16 1.42
C ASP A 100 -13.35 19.77 0.74
N ARG A 101 -14.59 19.28 0.58
CA ARG A 101 -14.88 17.97 0.00
C ARG A 101 -14.32 17.81 -1.41
N ASN A 102 -14.37 18.85 -2.24
CA ASN A 102 -14.03 18.75 -3.65
C ASN A 102 -12.52 18.70 -3.83
N THR A 103 -11.78 19.62 -3.20
CA THR A 103 -10.31 19.63 -3.23
C THR A 103 -9.73 18.40 -2.55
N TRP A 104 -10.32 17.91 -1.45
CA TRP A 104 -9.87 16.67 -0.83
C TRP A 104 -10.04 15.46 -1.75
N ARG A 105 -11.22 15.28 -2.34
CA ARG A 105 -11.50 14.13 -3.23
C ARG A 105 -10.69 14.18 -4.52
N SER A 106 -10.47 15.36 -5.08
CA SER A 106 -9.62 15.51 -6.27
C SER A 106 -8.16 15.25 -5.91
N GLY A 107 -7.65 15.85 -4.81
CA GLY A 107 -6.28 15.66 -4.33
C GLY A 107 -5.94 14.19 -4.07
N VAL A 108 -6.78 13.46 -3.34
CA VAL A 108 -6.57 12.03 -3.07
C VAL A 108 -6.57 11.19 -4.35
N ARG A 109 -7.49 11.45 -5.29
CA ARG A 109 -7.54 10.72 -6.58
C ARG A 109 -6.32 11.02 -7.45
N SER A 110 -5.90 12.28 -7.51
CA SER A 110 -4.71 12.69 -8.26
C SER A 110 -3.45 12.07 -7.67
N ALA A 111 -3.31 12.07 -6.34
CA ALA A 111 -2.20 11.43 -5.65
C ALA A 111 -2.15 9.91 -5.87
N MET A 112 -3.30 9.23 -5.83
CA MET A 112 -3.36 7.80 -6.16
C MET A 112 -2.90 7.53 -7.59
N ARG A 113 -3.42 8.29 -8.57
CA ARG A 113 -3.01 8.15 -9.97
C ARG A 113 -1.51 8.39 -10.16
N ALA A 114 -0.98 9.44 -9.54
CA ALA A 114 0.44 9.74 -9.58
C ALA A 114 1.27 8.59 -8.97
N ALA A 115 0.83 8.02 -7.85
CA ALA A 115 1.51 6.91 -7.20
C ALA A 115 1.47 5.61 -8.01
N SER A 116 0.34 5.32 -8.69
CA SER A 116 0.21 4.15 -9.58
C SER A 116 1.06 4.26 -10.84
N GLN A 117 1.41 5.48 -11.27
CA GLN A 117 2.24 5.72 -12.45
C GLN A 117 3.75 5.67 -12.16
N LEU A 118 4.16 5.65 -10.89
CA LEU A 118 5.58 5.60 -10.55
C LEU A 118 6.14 4.19 -10.82
N PRO A 119 7.16 4.05 -11.68
CA PRO A 119 7.83 2.78 -11.87
C PRO A 119 8.55 2.40 -10.58
N GLY A 120 8.10 1.31 -9.94
CA GLY A 120 8.83 0.54 -8.94
C GLY A 120 9.68 1.35 -7.96
N ARG A 121 9.09 2.24 -7.16
CA ARG A 121 9.77 2.73 -5.95
C ARG A 121 9.69 1.60 -4.92
N GLY A 122 10.73 0.77 -4.92
CA GLY A 122 10.90 -0.32 -3.97
C GLY A 122 10.52 0.12 -2.56
N SER A 123 9.78 -0.76 -1.90
CA SER A 123 9.61 -0.78 -0.45
C SER A 123 10.86 -0.26 0.22
N THR A 124 10.74 0.80 1.03
CA THR A 124 11.85 1.26 1.86
C THR A 124 12.42 0.05 2.59
N ASP A 125 13.69 -0.25 2.32
CA ASP A 125 14.54 -1.08 3.17
C ASP A 125 14.34 -0.63 4.61
N VAL A 126 13.54 -1.40 5.34
CA VAL A 126 13.81 -1.60 6.75
C VAL A 126 14.96 -2.58 6.76
N ASP A 127 16.15 -2.12 7.13
CA ASP A 127 17.30 -2.95 7.48
C ASP A 127 16.85 -4.07 8.43
N VAL A 128 16.46 -5.21 7.88
CA VAL A 128 16.37 -6.46 8.61
C VAL A 128 17.78 -7.01 8.59
N ALA A 129 18.53 -6.68 9.64
CA ALA A 129 19.79 -7.33 9.93
C ALA A 129 19.60 -8.86 9.86
N PRO A 130 20.52 -9.61 9.22
CA PRO A 130 20.38 -11.04 9.05
C PRO A 130 20.30 -11.71 10.44
N VAL A 131 19.22 -12.46 10.66
CA VAL A 131 19.07 -13.32 11.83
C VAL A 131 20.19 -14.37 11.76
N PRO A 132 21.06 -14.48 12.78
CA PRO A 132 22.14 -15.47 12.76
C PRO A 132 21.54 -16.87 12.81
N ALA A 133 22.00 -17.73 11.89
CA ALA A 133 21.67 -19.13 11.88
C ALA A 133 22.14 -19.80 13.18
N ARG A 134 21.26 -20.59 13.79
CA ARG A 134 21.59 -21.52 14.88
C ARG A 134 22.13 -22.83 14.32
#